data_AF-A0A659UJA0-F1
#
_entry.id   AF-A0A659UJA0-F1
#
_cell.length_a   1.000
_cell.length_b   1.000
_cell.length_c   1.000
_cell.angle_alpha   90.00
_cell.angle_beta   90.00
_cell.angle_gamma   90.00
#
_symmetry.space_group_name_H-M   'P 1'
#
loop_
_entity.id
_entity.type
_entity.pdbx_description
1 polymer ?
#
loop_
_entity_poly.entity_id
_entity_poly.type
_entity_poly.pdbx_seq_one_letter_code
_entity_poly.pdbx_strand_id
1 'polypeptide(L)'
;MLFRLLRLILILALVVSAPPSFEAMAQALGQGAAGLVTDQQKVIQGLTAKTDDLEKKIQQDGEDDASLVDIRLQLEDLSRSALTSA
;
A
#
# COMPACT_ATOMS: atom_id res chain seq x y z
N MET A 1 -35.37 -14.83 -43.63
CA MET A 1 -35.35 -14.97 -42.15
C MET A 1 -34.31 -15.98 -41.66
N LEU A 2 -34.13 -17.11 -42.36
CA LEU A 2 -33.16 -18.15 -42.03
C LEU A 2 -31.70 -17.66 -41.85
N PHE A 3 -31.20 -16.81 -42.75
CA PHE A 3 -29.85 -16.22 -42.62
C PHE A 3 -29.66 -15.34 -41.38
N ARG A 4 -30.73 -14.67 -40.92
CA ARG A 4 -30.69 -13.89 -39.68
C ARG A 4 -30.61 -14.81 -38.46
N LEU A 5 -31.33 -15.93 -38.49
CA LEU A 5 -31.31 -16.94 -37.43
C LEU A 5 -29.93 -17.62 -37.34
N LEU A 6 -29.36 -18.03 -38.47
CA LEU A 6 -28.01 -18.60 -38.55
C LEU A 6 -26.96 -17.65 -37.97
N ARG A 7 -27.04 -16.36 -38.32
CA ARG A 7 -26.14 -15.33 -37.78
C ARG A 7 -26.26 -15.19 -36.26
N LEU A 8 -27.47 -15.24 -35.71
CA LEU A 8 -27.69 -15.17 -34.27
C LEU A 8 -27.12 -16.39 -33.54
N ILE A 9 -27.30 -17.59 -34.10
CA ILE A 9 -26.73 -18.83 -33.55
C ILE A 9 -25.19 -18.76 -33.54
N LEU A 10 -24.58 -18.22 -34.60
CA LEU A 10 -23.13 -18.06 -34.71
C LEU A 10 -22.59 -17.07 -33.66
N ILE A 11 -23.28 -15.95 -33.45
CA ILE A 11 -22.91 -14.97 -32.42
C ILE A 11 -23.05 -15.59 -31.01
N LEU A 12 -24.14 -16.34 -30.76
CA LEU A 12 -24.35 -16.97 -29.47
C LEU A 12 -23.28 -18.02 -29.17
N ALA A 13 -22.91 -18.84 -30.17
CA ALA A 13 -21.83 -19.81 -30.05
C ALA A 13 -20.48 -19.13 -29.76
N LEU A 14 -20.20 -18.00 -30.42
CA LEU A 14 -18.98 -17.23 -30.19
C LEU A 14 -18.91 -16.67 -28.76
N VAL A 15 -20.01 -16.10 -28.25
CA VAL A 15 -20.09 -15.55 -26.88
C VAL A 15 -19.93 -16.64 -25.82
N VAL A 16 -20.54 -17.81 -26.01
CA VAL A 16 -20.42 -18.95 -25.08
C VAL A 16 -19.01 -19.56 -25.10
N SER A 17 -18.31 -19.51 -26.24
CA SER A 17 -16.94 -20.01 -26.37
C SER A 17 -15.87 -19.07 -25.83
N ALA A 18 -16.23 -17.83 -25.49
CA ALA A 18 -15.28 -16.87 -24.94
C ALA A 18 -14.88 -17.31 -23.51
N PRO A 19 -13.59 -17.59 -23.25
CA PRO A 19 -13.14 -17.92 -21.92
C PRO A 19 -13.40 -16.73 -20.98
N PRO A 20 -13.77 -16.97 -19.71
CA PRO A 20 -13.91 -15.88 -18.75
C PRO A 20 -12.57 -15.14 -18.64
N SER A 21 -12.60 -13.82 -18.87
CA SER A 21 -11.43 -12.95 -18.82
C SER A 21 -10.95 -12.78 -17.36
N PHE A 22 -10.24 -13.80 -16.86
CA PHE A 22 -9.61 -13.82 -15.53
C PHE A 22 -8.47 -12.79 -15.41
N GLU A 23 -7.86 -12.38 -16.52
CA GLU A 23 -6.75 -11.41 -16.55
C GLU A 23 -7.16 -10.04 -16.01
N ALA A 24 -8.37 -9.57 -16.31
CA ALA A 24 -8.89 -8.30 -15.82
C ALA A 24 -9.05 -8.28 -14.28
N MET A 25 -9.39 -9.43 -13.69
CA MET A 25 -9.51 -9.60 -12.23
C MET A 25 -8.12 -9.66 -11.56
N ALA A 26 -7.14 -10.31 -12.21
CA ALA A 26 -5.77 -10.37 -11.71
C ALA A 26 -5.07 -8.99 -11.74
N GLN A 27 -5.31 -8.20 -12.78
CA GLN A 27 -4.77 -6.85 -12.89
C GLN A 27 -5.38 -5.89 -11.86
N ALA A 28 -6.69 -5.99 -11.58
CA ALA A 28 -7.34 -5.20 -10.54
C ALA A 28 -6.79 -5.52 -9.13
N LEU A 29 -6.55 -6.80 -8.84
CA LEU A 29 -5.93 -7.23 -7.58
C LEU A 29 -4.46 -6.77 -7.47
N GLY A 30 -3.69 -6.85 -8.56
CA GLY A 30 -2.29 -6.40 -8.59
C GLY A 30 -2.13 -4.89 -8.42
N GLN A 31 -3.02 -4.09 -9.00
CA GLN A 31 -3.01 -2.64 -8.86
C GLN A 31 -3.40 -2.18 -7.44
N GLY A 32 -4.39 -2.84 -6.81
CA GLY A 32 -4.77 -2.57 -5.42
C GLY A 32 -3.64 -2.89 -4.43
N ALA A 33 -2.95 -4.03 -4.62
CA ALA A 33 -1.81 -4.40 -3.80
C ALA A 33 -0.60 -3.45 -3.99
N ALA A 34 -0.34 -3.00 -5.23
CA ALA A 34 0.74 -2.05 -5.50
C ALA A 34 0.52 -0.69 -4.83
N GLY A 35 -0.72 -0.20 -4.79
CA GLY A 35 -1.08 1.02 -4.07
C GLY A 35 -0.82 0.91 -2.57
N LEU A 36 -1.30 -0.17 -1.95
CA LEU A 36 -1.10 -0.43 -0.52
C LEU A 36 0.39 -0.55 -0.14
N VAL A 37 1.19 -1.24 -0.96
CA VAL A 37 2.64 -1.36 -0.73
C VAL A 37 3.33 0.01 -0.85
N THR A 38 2.92 0.83 -1.81
CA THR A 38 3.46 2.20 -1.97
C THR A 38 3.15 3.07 -0.75
N ASP A 39 1.92 2.98 -0.24
CA ASP A 39 1.50 3.72 0.95
C ASP A 39 2.27 3.26 2.20
N GLN A 40 2.47 1.95 2.37
CA GLN A 40 3.31 1.41 3.46
C GLN A 40 4.77 1.85 3.36
N GLN A 41 5.35 1.83 2.16
CA GLN A 41 6.72 2.32 1.94
C GLN A 41 6.88 3.78 2.35
N LYS A 42 5.89 4.62 2.06
CA LYS A 42 5.88 6.03 2.46
C LYS A 42 5.83 6.20 3.98
N VAL A 43 5.01 5.41 4.66
CA VAL A 43 4.96 5.42 6.13
C VAL A 43 6.31 5.00 6.72
N ILE A 44 6.90 3.90 6.23
CA ILE A 44 8.21 3.41 6.68
C ILE A 44 9.28 4.48 6.50
N GLN A 45 9.35 5.12 5.32
CA GLN A 45 10.30 6.21 5.06
C GLN A 45 10.14 7.38 6.04
N GLY A 46 8.89 7.74 6.38
CA GLY A 46 8.62 8.78 7.37
C GLY A 46 9.07 8.39 8.78
N LEU A 47 8.85 7.13 9.19
CA LEU A 47 9.33 6.62 10.48
C LEU A 47 10.86 6.57 10.54
N THR A 48 11.53 6.19 9.45
CA THR A 48 13.00 6.20 9.35
C THR A 48 13.54 7.61 9.51
N ALA A 49 13.04 8.59 8.76
CA ALA A 49 13.51 9.97 8.87
C ALA A 49 13.35 10.54 10.29
N LYS A 50 12.21 10.27 10.95
CA LYS A 50 11.99 10.68 12.34
C LYS A 50 12.97 10.02 13.31
N THR A 51 13.27 8.73 13.10
CA THR A 51 14.25 8.00 13.91
C THR A 51 15.64 8.61 13.76
N ASP A 52 16.07 8.87 12.52
CA ASP A 52 17.39 9.46 12.24
C ASP A 52 17.54 10.85 12.86
N ASP A 53 16.47 11.65 12.85
CA ASP A 53 16.49 12.98 13.46
C ASP A 53 16.50 12.92 14.99
N LEU A 54 15.80 11.95 15.60
CA LEU A 54 15.89 11.70 17.04
C LEU A 54 17.29 11.22 17.44
N GLU A 55 17.92 10.36 16.65
CA GLU A 55 19.30 9.92 16.89
C GLU A 55 20.28 11.10 16.92
N LYS A 56 20.17 12.03 15.96
CA LYS A 56 20.99 13.26 15.94
C LYS A 56 20.75 14.12 17.16
N LYS A 57 19.49 14.30 17.58
CA LYS A 57 19.16 15.08 18.78
C LYS A 57 19.75 14.45 20.05
N ILE A 58 19.72 13.12 20.19
CA ILE A 58 20.36 12.42 21.31
C ILE A 58 21.86 12.73 21.37
N GLN A 59 22.52 12.75 20.22
CA GLN A 59 23.95 13.06 20.14
C GLN A 59 24.25 14.54 20.44
N GLN A 60 23.34 15.45 20.08
CA GLN A 60 23.50 16.90 20.29
C GLN A 60 23.17 17.32 21.72
N ASP A 61 22.14 16.74 22.31
CA ASP A 61 21.57 17.17 23.57
C ASP A 61 21.86 16.19 24.73
N GLY A 62 22.87 15.32 24.57
CA GLY A 62 23.20 14.23 25.49
C GLY A 62 23.55 14.64 26.93
N GLU A 63 23.78 15.92 27.18
CA GLU A 63 24.04 16.49 28.51
C GLU A 63 22.85 17.29 29.08
N ASP A 64 21.78 17.47 28.32
CA ASP A 64 20.55 18.16 28.74
C ASP A 64 19.45 17.13 29.05
N ASP A 65 19.25 16.82 30.34
CA ASP A 65 18.26 15.83 30.77
C ASP A 65 16.82 16.17 30.33
N ALA A 66 16.49 17.46 30.16
CA ALA A 66 15.14 17.87 29.76
C ALA A 66 14.84 17.55 28.30
N SER A 67 15.82 17.75 27.41
CA SER A 67 15.70 17.39 25.98
C SER A 67 15.69 15.87 25.78
N LEU A 68 16.46 15.12 26.58
CA LEU A 68 16.45 13.65 26.55
C LEU A 68 15.08 13.07 26.96
N VAL A 69 14.38 13.71 27.91
CA VAL A 69 13.00 13.35 28.27
C VAL A 69 12.03 13.62 27.11
N ASP A 70 12.16 14.76 26.43
CA ASP A 70 11.34 15.11 25.25
C ASP A 70 11.57 14.11 24.09
N ILE A 71 12.83 13.75 23.82
CA ILE A 71 13.20 12.71 22.85
C ILE A 71 12.56 11.37 23.22
N ARG A 72 12.57 10.98 24.50
CA ARG A 72 11.91 9.75 24.96
C ARG A 72 10.42 9.75 24.67
N LEU A 73 9.73 10.87 24.92
CA LEU A 73 8.30 11.00 24.63
C LEU A 73 8.02 10.90 23.12
N GLN A 74 8.86 11.53 22.29
CA GLN A 74 8.77 11.43 20.83
C GLN A 74 9.00 10.01 20.32
N LEU A 75 9.93 9.25 20.92
CA LEU A 75 10.15 7.83 20.62
C LEU A 75 8.95 6.96 21.01
N GLU A 76 8.28 7.25 22.13
CA GLU A 76 7.07 6.54 22.54
C GLU A 76 5.92 6.76 21.55
N ASP A 77 5.70 8.00 21.13
CA ASP A 77 4.68 8.35 20.13
C ASP A 77 4.99 7.72 18.76
N LEU A 78 6.27 7.66 18.39
CA LEU A 78 6.72 6.99 17.18
C LEU A 78 6.45 5.48 17.23
N SER A 79 6.73 4.84 18.36
CA SER A 79 6.45 3.41 18.58
C SER A 79 4.95 3.11 18.46
N ARG A 80 4.10 3.94 19.06
CA ARG A 80 2.64 3.81 18.94
C ARG A 80 2.18 4.00 17.49
N SER A 81 2.72 5.01 16.81
CA SER A 81 2.40 5.27 15.40
C SER A 81 2.81 4.10 14.49
N ALA A 82 3.98 3.51 14.71
CA ALA A 82 4.45 2.35 13.98
C ALA A 82 3.54 1.13 14.19
N LEU A 83 3.15 0.84 15.44
CA LEU A 83 2.24 -0.26 15.76
C LEU A 83 0.84 -0.10 15.15
N THR A 84 0.37 1.13 14.96
CA THR A 84 -0.96 1.40 14.39
C THR A 84 -0.95 1.46 12.86
N SER A 85 0.25 1.47 12.25
CA SER A 85 0.43 1.55 10.80
C SER A 85 0.58 0.21 10.09
N ALA A 86 0.75 -0.87 10.85
CA ALA A 86 0.78 -2.26 10.38
C ALA A 86 -0.62 -2.89 10.42
#